data_AF-A0A3N5GHI5-F1
#
_entry.id   AF-A0A3N5GHI5-F1
#
_cell.length_a   1.000
_cell.length_b   1.000
_cell.length_c   1.000
_cell.angle_alpha   90.00
_cell.angle_beta   90.00
_cell.angle_gamma   90.00
#
_symmetry.space_group_name_H-M   'P 1'
#
loop_
_entity.id
_entity.type
_entity.pdbx_description
1 polymer ?
#
loop_
_entity_poly.entity_id
_entity_poly.type
_entity_poly.pdbx_seq_one_letter_code
_entity_poly.pdbx_strand_id
1 'polypeptide(L)'
;CGYVAKCPHCETPLTQHIGPLSSSPVGASTGKRDNGITLVCHRCGYSRQMFKTCPDCKSTQIRAYGLGSEKVEEEVHTLFPNARTLRWDWETTREKDAHEIILTHFANHQADVLIGTQMLAKGLDLPLVTLVGIVLADVGLTLPDPFAAERSFQLLTQVAGRAGRSARGGKVVMQTFMPENPVIQLASKHDYASFYAWEIENRRKLGYPPFARLLRLEYRHRDPVEAEKQAQNLAEALKAQITLRNTQYALGDTPRLSNYDIIGPAPCFFAKMNDIYRWQILLRGPDPVAQLKTGFSGGWRIEVDPPSLL
;
A
#
# COMPACT_ATOMS: atom_id res chain seq x y z
N CYS A 1 12.87 -14.48 19.66
CA CYS A 1 12.51 -15.50 18.67
C CYS A 1 12.00 -14.94 17.34
N GLY A 2 11.83 -13.62 17.17
CA GLY A 2 11.32 -13.06 15.90
C GLY A 2 9.82 -13.31 15.68
N TYR A 3 9.08 -13.73 16.71
CA TYR A 3 7.63 -13.87 16.65
C TYR A 3 6.97 -12.54 16.26
N VAL A 4 6.09 -12.59 15.25
CA VAL A 4 5.27 -11.46 14.81
C VAL A 4 3.82 -11.76 15.17
N ALA A 5 3.18 -10.85 15.91
CA ALA A 5 1.77 -10.93 16.21
C ALA A 5 0.95 -10.73 14.92
N LYS A 6 0.28 -11.79 14.46
CA LYS A 6 -0.56 -11.78 13.26
C LYS A 6 -2.03 -11.81 13.61
N CYS A 7 -2.85 -11.20 12.75
CA CYS A 7 -4.30 -11.32 12.81
C CYS A 7 -4.74 -12.76 12.50
N PRO A 8 -5.62 -13.40 13.29
CA PRO A 8 -6.10 -14.75 12.98
C PRO A 8 -6.97 -14.80 11.70
N HIS A 9 -7.61 -13.67 11.36
CA HIS A 9 -8.54 -13.59 10.22
C HIS A 9 -7.89 -13.14 8.91
N CYS A 10 -6.74 -12.46 8.96
CA CYS A 10 -6.05 -11.93 7.78
C CYS A 10 -4.61 -12.40 7.65
N GLU A 11 -4.03 -13.04 8.69
CA GLU A 11 -2.64 -13.49 8.75
C GLU A 11 -1.58 -12.40 8.53
N THR A 12 -2.00 -11.14 8.50
CA THR A 12 -1.12 -9.97 8.44
C THR A 12 -0.67 -9.54 9.83
N PRO A 13 0.52 -8.91 9.97
CA PRO A 13 0.93 -8.29 11.23
C PRO A 13 -0.13 -7.34 11.78
N LEU A 14 -0.27 -7.30 13.11
CA LEU A 14 -1.13 -6.36 13.81
C LEU A 14 -0.40 -5.04 14.08
N THR A 15 -1.12 -3.91 14.00
CA THR A 15 -0.62 -2.58 14.35
C THR A 15 -0.83 -2.32 15.83
N GLN A 16 0.18 -1.74 16.50
CA GLN A 16 0.07 -1.32 17.88
C GLN A 16 -0.54 0.09 17.96
N HIS A 17 -1.55 0.28 18.82
CA HIS A 17 -2.11 1.57 19.20
C HIS A 17 -1.90 1.80 20.70
N ILE A 18 -1.46 3.01 21.06
CA ILE A 18 -1.24 3.43 22.44
C ILE A 18 -2.38 4.38 22.84
N GLY A 19 -3.29 3.92 23.70
CA GLY A 19 -4.42 4.72 24.21
C GLY A 19 -5.80 4.08 24.00
N PRO A 20 -6.87 4.66 24.56
CA PRO A 20 -8.23 4.14 24.41
C PRO A 20 -8.71 4.31 22.96
N LEU A 21 -8.96 3.21 22.25
CA LEU A 21 -9.63 3.22 20.95
C LEU A 21 -11.03 3.84 21.12
N SER A 22 -11.30 4.97 20.48
CA SER A 22 -12.58 5.69 20.54
C SER A 22 -13.75 4.98 19.83
N SER A 23 -13.56 3.75 19.33
CA SER A 23 -14.65 2.93 18.81
C SER A 23 -14.18 1.50 18.56
N SER A 24 -14.58 0.58 19.43
CA SER A 24 -14.62 -0.84 19.08
C SER A 24 -15.56 -1.04 17.89
N PRO A 25 -15.13 -1.72 16.81
CA PRO A 25 -16.08 -2.28 15.86
C PRO A 25 -16.98 -3.28 16.59
N VAL A 26 -18.26 -3.29 16.23
CA VAL A 26 -19.28 -4.19 16.78
C VAL A 26 -18.81 -5.65 16.65
N GLY A 27 -18.57 -6.32 17.78
CA GLY A 27 -18.28 -7.77 17.83
C GLY A 27 -17.16 -8.25 18.77
N ALA A 28 -16.41 -7.37 19.45
CA ALA A 28 -15.33 -7.80 20.33
C ALA A 28 -15.82 -8.31 21.70
N SER A 29 -15.42 -9.53 22.05
CA SER A 29 -15.67 -10.18 23.35
C SER A 29 -15.18 -9.33 24.52
N THR A 30 -16.02 -9.23 25.55
CA THR A 30 -15.85 -8.54 26.83
C THR A 30 -14.52 -8.85 27.52
N GLY A 31 -13.54 -7.96 27.34
CA GLY A 31 -12.31 -7.89 28.13
C GLY A 31 -12.17 -6.52 28.77
N LYS A 32 -11.92 -6.50 30.08
CA LYS A 32 -11.76 -5.32 30.95
C LYS A 32 -10.84 -4.26 30.33
N ARG A 33 -11.29 -3.00 30.30
CA ARG A 33 -10.54 -1.83 29.83
C ARG A 33 -9.50 -1.42 30.87
N ASP A 34 -8.31 -2.04 30.84
CA ASP A 34 -7.11 -1.43 31.40
C ASP A 34 -6.57 -0.39 30.38
N ASN A 35 -5.81 0.61 30.84
CA ASN A 35 -5.13 1.66 30.04
C ASN A 35 -4.06 1.08 29.08
N GLY A 36 -4.47 0.15 28.22
CA GLY A 36 -3.61 -0.85 27.61
C GLY A 36 -3.34 -0.60 26.13
N ILE A 37 -2.08 -0.83 25.77
CA ILE A 37 -1.62 -0.96 24.39
C ILE A 37 -2.46 -2.04 23.68
N THR A 38 -3.15 -1.65 22.61
CA THR A 38 -4.02 -2.55 21.83
C THR A 38 -3.39 -2.86 20.48
N LEU A 39 -3.49 -4.11 20.04
CA LEU A 39 -3.08 -4.56 18.71
C LEU A 39 -4.33 -4.63 17.81
N VAL A 40 -4.31 -3.96 16.65
CA VAL A 40 -5.45 -3.87 15.74
C VAL A 40 -5.05 -4.31 14.33
N CYS A 41 -5.95 -5.02 13.66
CA CYS A 41 -5.89 -5.27 12.23
C CYS A 41 -6.77 -4.25 11.50
N HIS A 42 -6.16 -3.33 10.76
CA HIS A 42 -6.91 -2.32 9.99
C HIS A 42 -7.69 -2.87 8.78
N ARG A 43 -7.57 -4.17 8.47
CA ARG A 43 -8.30 -4.81 7.36
C ARG A 43 -9.65 -5.35 7.81
N CYS A 44 -9.65 -6.09 8.92
CA CYS A 44 -10.84 -6.77 9.44
C CYS A 44 -11.41 -6.14 10.71
N GLY A 45 -10.70 -5.19 11.33
CA GLY A 45 -11.08 -4.61 12.60
C GLY A 45 -10.80 -5.50 13.82
N TYR A 46 -10.20 -6.68 13.65
CA TYR A 46 -9.79 -7.53 14.78
C TYR A 46 -8.86 -6.77 15.71
N SER A 47 -9.20 -6.74 16.99
CA SER A 47 -8.39 -6.10 18.02
C SER A 47 -8.11 -7.07 19.18
N ARG A 48 -6.94 -6.96 19.80
CA ARG A 48 -6.60 -7.68 21.02
C ARG A 48 -5.67 -6.86 21.91
N GLN A 49 -5.60 -7.21 23.19
CA GLN A 49 -4.59 -6.65 24.09
C GLN A 49 -3.17 -7.12 23.71
N MET A 50 -2.18 -6.26 23.94
CA MET A 50 -0.76 -6.59 23.79
C MET A 50 -0.38 -7.78 24.68
N PHE A 51 0.54 -8.61 24.17
CA PHE A 51 1.05 -9.75 24.94
C PHE A 51 1.91 -9.27 26.11
N LYS A 52 1.72 -9.85 27.31
CA LYS A 52 2.65 -9.62 28.44
C LYS A 52 3.96 -10.41 28.26
N THR A 53 3.87 -11.58 27.62
CA THR A 53 5.00 -12.46 27.31
C THR A 53 4.80 -13.04 25.91
N CYS A 54 5.90 -13.26 25.20
CA CYS A 54 5.87 -13.81 23.85
C CYS A 54 5.20 -15.18 23.88
N PRO A 55 4.15 -15.43 23.06
CA PRO A 55 3.45 -16.71 23.09
C PRO A 55 4.36 -17.88 22.71
N ASP A 56 5.38 -17.61 21.89
CA ASP A 56 6.34 -18.57 21.38
C ASP A 56 7.51 -18.81 22.37
N CYS A 57 8.37 -17.82 22.61
CA CYS A 57 9.58 -18.02 23.42
C CYS A 57 9.46 -17.54 24.88
N LYS A 58 8.26 -17.13 25.33
CA LYS A 58 7.95 -16.63 26.68
C LYS A 58 8.73 -15.39 27.17
N SER A 59 9.61 -14.82 26.34
CA SER A 59 10.33 -13.59 26.64
C SER A 59 9.37 -12.40 26.84
N THR A 60 9.72 -11.49 27.75
CA THR A 60 9.03 -10.21 27.96
C THR A 60 9.51 -9.10 27.01
N GLN A 61 10.55 -9.36 26.22
CA GLN A 61 11.13 -8.40 25.27
C GLN A 61 10.30 -8.34 23.98
N ILE A 62 9.11 -7.75 24.07
CA ILE A 62 8.20 -7.55 22.95
C ILE A 62 8.20 -6.06 22.62
N ARG A 63 8.50 -5.71 21.37
CA ARG A 63 8.57 -4.32 20.91
C ARG A 63 7.68 -4.15 19.70
N ALA A 64 7.02 -2.99 19.60
CA ALA A 64 6.49 -2.53 18.33
C ALA A 64 7.66 -2.31 17.37
N TYR A 65 7.46 -2.72 16.12
CA TYR A 65 8.41 -2.46 15.05
C TYR A 65 7.68 -1.69 13.95
N GLY A 66 8.07 -0.42 13.77
CA GLY A 66 7.48 0.49 12.81
C GLY A 66 7.71 1.95 13.21
N LEU A 67 8.03 2.79 12.23
CA LEU A 67 8.07 4.25 12.38
C LEU A 67 6.67 4.79 12.06
N GLY A 68 5.77 4.72 13.04
CA GLY A 68 4.47 5.39 12.98
C GLY A 68 4.59 6.90 13.19
N SER A 69 3.56 7.66 12.81
CA SER A 69 3.45 9.10 13.11
C SER A 69 3.67 9.40 14.60
N GLU A 70 3.18 8.52 15.48
CA GLU A 70 3.36 8.63 16.94
C GLU A 70 4.83 8.56 17.36
N LYS A 71 5.59 7.62 16.78
CA LYS A 71 7.03 7.47 17.07
C LYS A 71 7.79 8.72 16.62
N VAL A 72 7.46 9.25 15.45
CA VAL A 72 8.06 10.50 14.96
C VAL A 72 7.73 11.66 15.90
N GLU A 73 6.51 11.74 16.41
CA GLU A 73 6.09 12.77 17.37
C GLU A 73 6.83 12.68 18.71
N GLU A 74 7.01 11.47 19.26
CA GLU A 74 7.82 11.25 20.47
C GLU A 74 9.26 11.73 20.29
N GLU A 75 9.89 11.39 19.17
CA GLU A 75 11.28 11.79 18.87
C GLU A 75 11.39 13.30 18.68
N VAL A 76 10.40 13.94 18.04
CA VAL A 76 10.35 15.40 17.89
C VAL A 76 10.26 16.08 19.26
N HIS A 77 9.41 15.62 20.17
CA HIS A 77 9.34 16.19 21.53
C HIS A 77 10.61 15.94 22.33
N THR A 78 11.27 14.80 22.14
CA THR A 78 12.52 14.49 22.83
C THR A 78 13.65 15.44 22.38
N LEU A 79 13.75 15.71 21.08
CA LEU A 79 14.79 16.59 20.51
C LEU A 79 14.44 18.07 20.62
N PHE A 80 13.16 18.42 20.57
CA PHE A 80 12.63 19.78 20.60
C PHE A 80 11.47 19.91 21.60
N PRO A 81 11.75 19.92 22.92
CA PRO A 81 10.69 19.89 23.96
C PRO A 81 9.70 21.04 23.91
N ASN A 82 10.06 22.16 23.30
CA ASN A 82 9.22 23.36 23.18
C ASN A 82 8.43 23.42 21.86
N ALA A 83 8.66 22.49 20.92
CA ALA A 83 7.97 22.50 19.63
C ALA A 83 6.53 22.01 19.81
N ARG A 84 5.57 22.78 19.30
CA ARG A 84 4.16 22.36 19.29
C ARG A 84 3.94 21.45 18.09
N THR A 85 3.65 20.18 18.33
CA THR A 85 3.35 19.24 17.25
C THR A 85 1.85 19.17 16.99
N LEU A 86 1.52 18.75 15.78
CA LEU A 86 0.18 18.31 15.44
C LEU A 86 0.28 17.05 14.58
N ARG A 87 -0.56 16.06 14.90
CA ARG A 87 -0.59 14.78 14.18
C ARG A 87 -1.76 14.70 13.21
N TRP A 88 -1.46 14.38 11.96
CA TRP A 88 -2.43 14.21 10.88
C TRP A 88 -2.28 12.81 10.27
N ASP A 89 -3.03 11.87 10.83
CA ASP A 89 -3.15 10.52 10.32
C ASP A 89 -4.60 10.05 10.35
N TRP A 90 -4.81 8.82 9.88
CA TRP A 90 -6.14 8.21 9.79
C TRP A 90 -6.89 8.20 11.13
N GLU A 91 -6.17 8.12 12.26
CA GLU A 91 -6.78 8.07 13.58
C GLU A 91 -7.19 9.45 14.09
N THR A 92 -6.40 10.48 13.80
CA THR A 92 -6.72 11.85 14.22
C THR A 92 -7.80 12.52 13.35
N THR A 93 -8.12 11.95 12.18
CA THR A 93 -9.09 12.54 11.24
C THR A 93 -10.38 11.75 11.08
N ARG A 94 -10.74 10.93 12.08
CA ARG A 94 -11.96 10.09 12.04
C ARG A 94 -13.25 10.91 12.20
N GLU A 95 -13.15 12.07 12.83
CA GLU A 95 -14.29 12.95 13.07
C GLU A 95 -14.56 13.84 11.85
N LYS A 96 -15.84 14.14 11.63
CA LYS A 96 -16.26 15.10 10.61
C LYS A 96 -15.59 16.44 10.92
N ASP A 97 -15.06 17.10 9.90
CA ASP A 97 -14.38 18.41 9.97
C ASP A 97 -12.99 18.43 10.65
N ALA A 98 -12.48 17.29 11.15
CA ALA A 98 -11.16 17.21 11.78
C ALA A 98 -10.02 17.68 10.87
N HIS A 99 -10.12 17.42 9.56
CA HIS A 99 -9.17 17.90 8.56
C HIS A 99 -9.07 19.43 8.50
N GLU A 100 -10.21 20.11 8.50
CA GLU A 100 -10.26 21.58 8.41
C GLU A 100 -9.79 22.22 9.71
N ILE A 101 -10.12 21.62 10.85
CA ILE A 101 -9.65 22.06 12.17
C ILE A 101 -8.13 22.00 12.22
N ILE A 102 -7.55 20.85 11.88
CA ILE A 102 -6.10 20.65 11.86
C ILE A 102 -5.40 21.67 10.95
N LEU A 103 -5.94 21.86 9.74
CA LEU A 103 -5.44 22.86 8.80
C LEU A 103 -5.46 24.25 9.38
N THR A 104 -6.58 24.64 9.96
CA THR A 104 -6.79 25.97 10.53
C THR A 104 -5.80 26.21 11.67
N HIS A 105 -5.59 25.22 12.55
CA HIS A 105 -4.62 25.32 13.64
C HIS A 105 -3.21 25.52 13.10
N PHE A 106 -2.80 24.73 12.12
CA PHE A 106 -1.46 24.81 11.55
C PHE A 106 -1.24 26.10 10.75
N ALA A 107 -2.22 26.52 9.94
CA ALA A 107 -2.19 27.77 9.17
C ALA A 107 -2.15 29.01 10.08
N ASN A 108 -2.81 28.96 11.24
CA ASN A 108 -2.79 30.01 12.26
C ASN A 108 -1.55 29.92 13.19
N HIS A 109 -0.52 29.15 12.83
CA HIS A 109 0.70 28.98 13.61
C HIS A 109 0.46 28.48 15.05
N GLN A 110 -0.58 27.68 15.28
CA GLN A 110 -0.84 27.05 16.58
C GLN A 110 0.01 25.78 16.79
N ALA A 111 0.66 25.29 15.73
CA ALA A 111 1.67 24.24 15.78
C ALA A 111 2.88 24.62 14.91
N ASP A 112 4.05 24.12 15.30
CA ASP A 112 5.34 24.35 14.66
C ASP A 112 5.73 23.18 13.74
N VAL A 113 5.31 21.95 14.09
CA VAL A 113 5.62 20.73 13.34
C VAL A 113 4.34 19.95 13.04
N LEU A 114 4.06 19.72 11.76
CA LEU A 114 2.97 18.86 11.32
C LEU A 114 3.52 17.46 10.96
N ILE A 115 3.05 16.43 11.65
CA ILE A 115 3.50 15.06 11.49
C ILE A 115 2.35 14.24 10.94
N GLY A 116 2.57 13.47 9.88
CA GLY A 116 1.47 12.73 9.29
C GLY A 116 1.91 11.71 8.26
N THR A 117 0.92 10.97 7.78
CA THR A 117 1.12 9.94 6.75
C THR A 117 0.98 10.55 5.35
N GLN A 118 0.85 9.69 4.34
CA GLN A 118 0.59 10.08 2.94
C GLN A 118 -0.62 11.03 2.76
N MET A 119 -1.52 11.11 3.76
CA MET A 119 -2.62 12.07 3.77
C MET A 119 -2.17 13.54 3.69
N LEU A 120 -0.99 13.87 4.22
CA LEU A 120 -0.38 15.22 4.11
C LEU A 120 -0.06 15.62 2.66
N ALA A 121 -0.02 14.65 1.75
CA ALA A 121 0.29 14.92 0.36
C ALA A 121 -0.89 15.56 -0.39
N LYS A 122 -2.16 15.46 0.05
CA LYS A 122 -3.33 15.82 -0.76
C LYS A 122 -3.88 17.23 -0.48
N GLY A 123 -3.92 18.12 -1.47
CA GLY A 123 -4.80 19.31 -1.46
C GLY A 123 -4.51 20.41 -0.43
N LEU A 124 -3.35 20.42 0.23
CA LEU A 124 -3.05 21.33 1.36
C LEU A 124 -2.14 22.50 0.96
N ASP A 125 -2.63 23.73 0.98
CA ASP A 125 -1.74 24.88 0.85
C ASP A 125 -1.20 25.32 2.21
N LEU A 126 0.10 25.17 2.40
CA LEU A 126 0.80 25.44 3.66
C LEU A 126 1.91 26.47 3.40
N PRO A 127 1.57 27.75 3.21
CA PRO A 127 2.51 28.77 2.72
C PRO A 127 3.67 29.03 3.69
N LEU A 128 3.51 28.65 4.95
CA LEU A 128 4.49 28.89 6.01
C LEU A 128 5.49 27.73 6.17
N VAL A 129 5.28 26.63 5.45
CA VAL A 129 6.17 25.46 5.50
C VAL A 129 7.42 25.71 4.67
N THR A 130 8.56 25.80 5.35
CA THR A 130 9.89 25.97 4.75
C THR A 130 10.75 24.70 4.82
N LEU A 131 10.31 23.68 5.57
CA LEU A 131 11.01 22.40 5.70
C LEU A 131 10.02 21.24 5.60
N VAL A 132 10.33 20.27 4.75
CA VAL A 132 9.64 18.99 4.70
C VAL A 132 10.65 17.86 4.94
N GLY A 133 10.36 17.02 5.93
CA GLY A 133 11.08 15.78 6.19
C GLY A 133 10.25 14.58 5.74
N ILE A 134 10.79 13.75 4.86
CA ILE A 134 10.19 12.48 4.46
C ILE A 134 10.96 11.37 5.16
N VAL A 135 10.34 10.76 6.16
CA VAL A 135 10.88 9.60 6.90
C VAL A 135 10.52 8.34 6.14
N LEU A 136 11.51 7.48 5.86
CA LEU A 136 11.35 6.25 5.06
C LEU A 136 10.74 6.50 3.66
N ALA A 137 11.47 7.22 2.81
CA ALA A 137 11.07 7.46 1.42
C ALA A 137 10.95 6.18 0.57
N ASP A 138 11.45 5.05 1.08
CA ASP A 138 11.38 3.72 0.46
C ASP A 138 9.99 3.07 0.52
N VAL A 139 9.10 3.59 1.37
CA VAL A 139 7.80 2.97 1.62
C VAL A 139 7.01 2.87 0.32
N GLY A 140 6.65 1.65 -0.04
CA GLY A 140 5.86 1.34 -1.23
C GLY A 140 6.69 0.96 -2.46
N LEU A 141 7.96 1.37 -2.55
CA LEU A 141 8.81 1.07 -3.72
C LEU A 141 9.07 -0.43 -3.91
N THR A 142 9.09 -1.18 -2.81
CA THR A 142 9.37 -2.62 -2.81
C THR A 142 8.11 -3.48 -2.89
N LEU A 143 6.92 -2.86 -2.98
CA LEU A 143 5.69 -3.60 -3.14
C LEU A 143 5.69 -4.29 -4.52
N PRO A 144 5.22 -5.55 -4.62
CA PRO A 144 5.18 -6.30 -5.87
C PRO A 144 4.03 -5.82 -6.76
N ASP A 145 4.08 -4.55 -7.16
CA ASP A 145 3.08 -3.88 -7.98
C ASP A 145 3.80 -3.09 -9.09
N PRO A 146 3.46 -3.30 -10.37
CA PRO A 146 4.08 -2.58 -11.49
C PRO A 146 3.88 -1.06 -11.45
N PHE A 147 2.92 -0.56 -10.66
CA PHE A 147 2.66 0.87 -10.49
C PHE A 147 3.33 1.45 -9.23
N ALA A 148 4.11 0.67 -8.48
CA ALA A 148 4.76 1.11 -7.25
C ALA A 148 5.70 2.30 -7.48
N ALA A 149 6.55 2.23 -8.50
CA ALA A 149 7.50 3.30 -8.83
C ALA A 149 6.80 4.63 -9.15
N GLU A 150 5.74 4.60 -9.97
CA GLU A 150 4.91 5.77 -10.28
C GLU A 150 4.26 6.37 -9.03
N ARG A 151 3.58 5.55 -8.22
CA ARG A 151 2.90 6.06 -7.02
C ARG A 151 3.88 6.63 -6.01
N SER A 152 5.04 5.99 -5.82
CA SER A 152 6.09 6.51 -4.95
C SER A 152 6.67 7.82 -5.49
N PHE A 153 6.97 7.91 -6.78
CA PHE A 153 7.44 9.16 -7.39
C PHE A 153 6.44 10.30 -7.21
N GLN A 154 5.15 10.05 -7.50
CA GLN A 154 4.08 11.03 -7.35
C GLN A 154 3.97 11.50 -5.90
N LEU A 155 3.96 10.58 -4.94
CA LEU A 155 3.88 10.91 -3.53
C LEU A 155 5.08 11.74 -3.07
N LEU A 156 6.30 11.29 -3.37
CA LEU A 156 7.53 11.98 -2.94
C LEU A 156 7.61 13.39 -3.52
N THR A 157 7.32 13.54 -4.81
CA THR A 157 7.31 14.84 -5.50
C THR A 157 6.21 15.75 -4.94
N GLN A 158 5.03 15.20 -4.67
CA GLN A 158 3.90 15.96 -4.11
C GLN A 158 4.20 16.45 -2.68
N VAL A 159 4.79 15.60 -1.84
CA VAL A 159 5.18 15.96 -0.47
C VAL A 159 6.35 16.96 -0.50
N ALA A 160 7.36 16.72 -1.33
CA ALA A 160 8.48 17.64 -1.51
C ALA A 160 8.03 19.03 -1.95
N GLY A 161 7.08 19.10 -2.90
CA GLY A 161 6.48 20.35 -3.37
C GLY A 161 5.59 21.06 -2.34
N ARG A 162 5.38 20.53 -1.12
CA ARG A 162 4.74 21.27 -0.02
C ARG A 162 5.70 22.29 0.58
N ALA A 163 7.00 22.03 0.56
CA ALA A 163 8.01 23.04 0.89
C ALA A 163 8.29 23.92 -0.33
N GLY A 164 8.48 25.22 -0.11
CA GLY A 164 9.06 26.11 -1.13
C GLY A 164 8.07 26.77 -2.09
N ARG A 165 6.75 26.66 -1.87
CA ARG A 165 5.76 27.51 -2.57
C ARG A 165 5.78 28.97 -2.11
N SER A 166 6.41 29.27 -0.98
CA SER A 166 6.54 30.65 -0.51
C SER A 166 7.84 31.30 -0.98
N ALA A 167 7.84 32.63 -1.04
CA ALA A 167 9.01 33.43 -1.40
C ALA A 167 10.23 33.20 -0.50
N ARG A 168 10.06 32.52 0.64
CA ARG A 168 11.12 32.16 1.60
C ARG A 168 11.93 30.94 1.16
N GLY A 169 11.55 30.28 0.07
CA GLY A 169 12.13 29.02 -0.36
C GLY A 169 11.77 27.87 0.58
N GLY A 170 12.24 26.67 0.25
CA GLY A 170 11.98 25.49 1.04
C GLY A 170 13.11 24.47 0.94
N LYS A 171 13.29 23.69 2.00
CA LYS A 171 14.22 22.55 2.02
C LYS A 171 13.42 21.26 2.17
N VAL A 172 13.82 20.24 1.44
CA VAL A 172 13.27 18.89 1.57
C VAL A 172 14.40 17.95 1.97
N VAL A 173 14.15 17.11 2.98
CA VAL A 173 15.08 16.07 3.42
C VAL A 173 14.39 14.73 3.30
N MET A 174 14.94 13.83 2.48
CA MET A 174 14.44 12.47 2.29
C MET A 174 15.36 11.48 2.98
N GLN A 175 14.83 10.73 3.94
CA GLN A 175 15.54 9.61 4.55
C GLN A 175 15.20 8.32 3.81
N THR A 176 16.20 7.63 3.28
CA THR A 176 16.05 6.42 2.48
C THR A 176 17.20 5.45 2.76
N PHE A 177 16.91 4.15 2.66
CA PHE A 177 17.90 3.08 2.63
C PHE A 177 18.37 2.74 1.21
N MET A 178 17.71 3.29 0.18
CA MET A 178 18.04 3.09 -1.23
C MET A 178 18.33 4.43 -1.93
N PRO A 179 19.34 5.20 -1.48
CA PRO A 179 19.62 6.51 -2.06
C PRO A 179 19.97 6.43 -3.56
N GLU A 180 20.48 5.32 -4.06
CA GLU A 180 20.80 5.11 -5.48
C GLU A 180 19.59 4.73 -6.34
N ASN A 181 18.41 4.50 -5.74
CA ASN A 181 17.22 4.13 -6.49
C ASN A 181 16.82 5.26 -7.46
N PRO A 182 16.57 4.97 -8.76
CA PRO A 182 16.20 6.00 -9.74
C PRO A 182 14.98 6.83 -9.34
N VAL A 183 13.97 6.22 -8.72
CA VAL A 183 12.76 6.93 -8.28
C VAL A 183 13.10 7.97 -7.22
N ILE A 184 13.94 7.62 -6.24
CA ILE A 184 14.37 8.52 -5.17
C ILE A 184 15.20 9.67 -5.75
N GLN A 185 16.19 9.36 -6.59
CA GLN A 185 17.07 10.35 -7.21
C GLN A 185 16.29 11.37 -8.05
N LEU A 186 15.36 10.88 -8.88
CA LEU A 186 14.58 11.74 -9.76
C LEU A 186 13.54 12.55 -8.98
N ALA A 187 12.89 11.96 -7.96
CA ALA A 187 11.97 12.68 -7.09
C ALA A 187 12.65 13.80 -6.30
N SER A 188 13.89 13.57 -5.82
CA SER A 188 14.67 14.57 -5.08
C SER A 188 14.96 15.84 -5.91
N LYS A 189 15.01 15.68 -7.24
CA LYS A 189 15.27 16.75 -8.22
C LYS A 189 14.00 17.33 -8.84
N HIS A 190 12.82 16.81 -8.49
CA HIS A 190 11.55 17.09 -9.17
C HIS A 190 11.62 16.85 -10.69
N ASP A 191 12.44 15.90 -11.14
CA ASP A 191 12.69 15.64 -12.56
C ASP A 191 11.65 14.64 -13.12
N TYR A 192 10.45 15.16 -13.35
CA TYR A 192 9.35 14.39 -13.93
C TYR A 192 9.66 13.87 -15.34
N ALA A 193 10.33 14.66 -16.16
CA ALA A 193 10.59 14.30 -17.55
C ALA A 193 11.49 13.06 -17.66
N SER A 194 12.60 13.06 -16.91
CA SER A 194 13.50 11.91 -16.85
C SER A 194 12.85 10.70 -16.17
N PHE A 195 12.04 10.92 -15.12
CA PHE A 195 11.27 9.84 -14.49
C PHE A 195 10.32 9.18 -15.47
N TYR A 196 9.53 9.97 -16.21
CA TYR A 196 8.59 9.46 -17.19
C TYR A 196 9.31 8.66 -18.28
N ALA A 197 10.41 9.17 -18.82
CA ALA A 197 11.19 8.49 -19.85
C ALA A 197 11.76 7.14 -19.35
N TRP A 198 12.22 7.08 -18.11
CA TRP A 198 12.72 5.86 -17.48
C TRP A 198 11.60 4.84 -17.22
N GLU A 199 10.50 5.28 -16.59
CA GLU A 199 9.38 4.42 -16.21
C GLU A 199 8.67 3.85 -17.44
N ILE A 200 8.41 4.68 -18.44
CA ILE A 200 7.68 4.25 -19.64
C ILE A 200 8.48 3.21 -20.44
N GLU A 201 9.81 3.33 -20.48
CA GLU A 201 10.66 2.33 -21.13
C GLU A 201 10.67 1.01 -20.34
N ASN A 202 10.69 1.06 -19.01
CA ASN A 202 10.59 -0.15 -18.18
C ASN A 202 9.24 -0.85 -18.38
N ARG A 203 8.13 -0.10 -18.43
CA ARG A 203 6.81 -0.67 -18.72
C ARG A 203 6.74 -1.28 -20.10
N ARG A 204 7.37 -0.66 -21.10
CA ARG A 204 7.48 -1.22 -22.46
C ARG A 204 8.20 -2.56 -22.47
N LYS A 205 9.40 -2.62 -21.87
CA LYS A 205 10.21 -3.84 -21.79
C LYS A 205 9.50 -4.97 -21.05
N LEU A 206 8.81 -4.63 -19.96
CA LEU A 206 8.10 -5.61 -19.14
C LEU A 206 6.70 -5.91 -19.67
N GLY A 207 6.18 -5.18 -20.67
CA GLY A 207 4.85 -5.37 -21.25
C GLY A 207 3.70 -4.92 -20.34
N TYR A 208 3.89 -3.93 -19.47
CA TYR A 208 2.85 -3.38 -18.60
C TYR A 208 2.12 -2.18 -19.24
N PRO A 209 0.94 -1.78 -18.71
CA PRO A 209 0.23 -0.60 -19.20
C PRO A 209 1.12 0.64 -19.29
N PRO A 210 1.05 1.44 -20.37
CA PRO A 210 0.00 1.43 -21.40
C PRO A 210 0.27 0.51 -22.61
N PHE A 211 1.34 -0.29 -22.61
CA PHE A 211 1.72 -1.13 -23.76
C PHE A 211 0.96 -2.46 -23.85
N ALA A 212 0.31 -2.85 -22.76
CA ALA A 212 -0.66 -3.93 -22.72
C ALA A 212 -1.77 -3.59 -21.72
N ARG A 213 -2.91 -4.24 -21.86
CA ARG A 213 -3.99 -4.21 -20.87
C ARG A 213 -3.79 -5.32 -19.85
N LEU A 214 -4.30 -5.09 -18.65
CA LEU A 214 -4.24 -6.05 -17.55
C LEU A 214 -5.66 -6.47 -17.17
N LEU A 215 -5.82 -7.75 -16.83
CA LEU A 215 -7.05 -8.29 -16.30
C LEU A 215 -6.70 -9.13 -15.07
N ARG A 216 -7.22 -8.75 -13.92
CA ARG A 216 -7.08 -9.52 -12.68
C ARG A 216 -8.33 -10.38 -12.48
N LEU A 217 -8.12 -11.68 -12.39
CA LEU A 217 -9.14 -12.67 -12.06
C LEU A 217 -8.85 -13.17 -10.65
N GLU A 218 -9.65 -12.75 -9.69
CA GLU A 218 -9.48 -13.10 -8.28
C GLU A 218 -10.56 -14.10 -7.85
N TYR A 219 -10.17 -15.26 -7.31
CA TYR A 219 -11.10 -16.19 -6.69
C TYR A 219 -11.04 -16.09 -5.17
N ARG A 220 -12.21 -16.08 -4.54
CA ARG A 220 -12.39 -15.93 -3.10
C ARG A 220 -13.15 -17.11 -2.51
N HIS A 221 -12.58 -17.75 -1.50
CA HIS A 221 -13.25 -18.85 -0.80
C HIS A 221 -12.81 -18.96 0.67
N ARG A 222 -13.66 -19.53 1.53
CA ARG A 222 -13.33 -19.74 2.96
C ARG A 222 -12.41 -20.94 3.20
N ASP A 223 -12.53 -21.96 2.36
CA ASP A 223 -11.61 -23.10 2.31
C ASP A 223 -10.39 -22.73 1.42
N PRO A 224 -9.16 -22.75 1.95
CA PRO A 224 -7.95 -22.43 1.18
C PRO A 224 -7.68 -23.42 0.05
N VAL A 225 -8.00 -24.70 0.21
CA VAL A 225 -7.77 -25.74 -0.79
C VAL A 225 -8.68 -25.51 -1.99
N GLU A 226 -9.94 -25.19 -1.75
CA GLU A 226 -10.89 -24.85 -2.82
C GLU A 226 -10.51 -23.54 -3.52
N ALA A 227 -9.98 -22.56 -2.77
CA ALA A 227 -9.52 -21.29 -3.36
C ALA A 227 -8.39 -21.50 -4.38
N GLU A 228 -7.39 -22.30 -3.99
CA GLU A 228 -6.24 -22.66 -4.84
C GLU A 228 -6.68 -23.51 -6.04
N LYS A 229 -7.46 -24.57 -5.79
CA LYS A 229 -7.93 -25.49 -6.82
C LYS A 229 -8.69 -24.78 -7.94
N GLN A 230 -9.61 -23.88 -7.60
CA GLN A 230 -10.38 -23.13 -8.60
C GLN A 230 -9.48 -22.18 -9.41
N ALA A 231 -8.49 -21.55 -8.77
CA ALA A 231 -7.52 -20.73 -9.47
C ALA A 231 -6.62 -21.55 -10.41
N GLN A 232 -6.17 -22.74 -9.99
CA GLN A 232 -5.40 -23.67 -10.83
C GLN A 232 -6.20 -24.12 -12.04
N ASN A 233 -7.42 -24.60 -11.84
CA ASN A 233 -8.31 -25.06 -12.92
C ASN A 233 -8.52 -23.97 -13.98
N LEU A 234 -8.81 -22.74 -13.56
CA LEU A 234 -9.01 -21.64 -14.51
C LEU A 234 -7.70 -21.27 -15.23
N ALA A 235 -6.57 -21.24 -14.52
CA ALA A 235 -5.30 -20.91 -15.13
C ALA A 235 -4.88 -21.95 -16.18
N GLU A 236 -5.11 -23.24 -15.94
CA GLU A 236 -4.85 -24.30 -16.91
C GLU A 236 -5.74 -24.16 -18.14
N ALA A 237 -7.04 -23.91 -17.96
CA ALA A 237 -7.97 -23.69 -19.07
C ALA A 237 -7.57 -22.47 -19.93
N LEU A 238 -7.20 -21.36 -19.29
CA LEU A 238 -6.73 -20.16 -19.98
C LEU A 238 -5.39 -20.40 -20.70
N LYS A 239 -4.44 -21.11 -20.08
CA LYS A 239 -3.16 -21.47 -20.71
C LYS A 239 -3.38 -22.33 -21.96
N ALA A 240 -4.26 -23.32 -21.90
CA ALA A 240 -4.62 -24.15 -23.05
C ALA A 240 -5.24 -23.30 -24.18
N GLN A 241 -6.19 -22.42 -23.85
CA GLN A 241 -6.83 -21.53 -24.82
C GLN A 241 -5.82 -20.58 -25.50
N ILE A 242 -4.94 -19.96 -24.73
CA ILE A 242 -3.93 -19.03 -25.25
C ILE A 242 -2.89 -19.77 -26.10
N THR A 243 -2.46 -20.96 -25.68
CA THR A 243 -1.48 -21.76 -26.44
C THR A 243 -2.02 -22.13 -27.82
N LEU A 244 -3.25 -22.66 -27.90
CA LEU A 244 -3.89 -23.01 -29.18
C LEU A 244 -4.01 -21.80 -30.11
N ARG A 245 -4.31 -20.63 -29.54
CA ARG A 245 -4.43 -19.39 -30.31
C ARG A 245 -3.05 -18.93 -30.81
N ASN A 246 -2.04 -18.92 -29.94
CA ASN A 246 -0.69 -18.49 -30.30
C ASN A 246 -0.06 -19.39 -31.38
N THR A 247 -0.33 -20.70 -31.36
CA THR A 247 0.13 -21.62 -32.42
C THR A 247 -0.61 -21.41 -33.75
N GLN A 248 -1.91 -21.11 -33.73
CA GLN A 248 -2.70 -20.83 -34.93
C GLN A 248 -2.25 -19.54 -35.66
N TYR A 249 -1.77 -18.53 -34.93
CA TYR A 249 -1.26 -17.27 -35.52
C TYR A 249 0.23 -17.33 -35.90
N ALA A 250 0.99 -18.35 -35.48
CA ALA A 250 2.39 -18.52 -35.86
C ALA A 250 2.59 -18.91 -37.35
N LEU A 251 1.49 -19.17 -38.08
CA LEU A 251 1.46 -19.52 -39.50
C LEU A 251 1.21 -18.31 -40.43
N GLY A 252 1.18 -17.07 -39.92
CA GLY A 252 0.96 -15.85 -40.71
C GLY A 252 1.99 -14.74 -40.45
N ASP A 253 2.39 -14.03 -41.50
CA ASP A 253 3.52 -13.07 -41.59
C ASP A 253 3.36 -11.73 -40.83
N THR A 254 2.52 -11.63 -39.79
CA THR A 254 2.35 -10.37 -39.03
C THR A 254 3.17 -10.29 -37.74
N PRO A 255 3.86 -9.17 -37.44
CA PRO A 255 4.76 -9.05 -36.29
C PRO A 255 4.09 -9.18 -34.92
N ARG A 256 4.81 -9.84 -34.00
CA ARG A 256 4.42 -10.40 -32.70
C ARG A 256 4.31 -9.37 -31.56
N LEU A 257 3.28 -8.53 -31.55
CA LEU A 257 2.92 -7.69 -30.39
C LEU A 257 1.65 -8.17 -29.65
N SER A 258 1.04 -9.24 -30.12
CA SER A 258 -0.29 -9.72 -29.73
C SER A 258 -0.28 -11.05 -28.98
N ASN A 259 0.75 -11.29 -28.16
CA ASN A 259 0.81 -12.48 -27.32
C ASN A 259 0.17 -12.19 -25.96
N TYR A 260 -0.82 -13.01 -25.60
CA TYR A 260 -1.34 -13.01 -24.25
C TYR A 260 -0.39 -13.75 -23.33
N ASP A 261 -0.26 -13.26 -22.10
CA ASP A 261 0.56 -13.85 -21.06
C ASP A 261 -0.24 -14.01 -19.77
N ILE A 262 0.04 -15.10 -19.05
CA ILE A 262 -0.62 -15.44 -17.79
C ILE A 262 0.43 -15.42 -16.67
N ILE A 263 0.22 -14.57 -15.68
CA ILE A 263 1.00 -14.53 -14.45
C ILE A 263 0.16 -15.17 -13.35
N GLY A 264 0.73 -16.18 -12.69
CA GLY A 264 0.04 -17.01 -11.71
C GLY A 264 -0.42 -18.37 -12.27
N PRO A 265 -1.35 -19.05 -11.59
CA PRO A 265 -2.11 -18.59 -10.43
C PRO A 265 -1.22 -18.43 -9.20
N ALA A 266 -1.50 -17.44 -8.36
CA ALA A 266 -0.77 -17.20 -7.11
C ALA A 266 -1.69 -16.63 -6.04
N PRO A 267 -1.36 -16.77 -4.74
CA PRO A 267 -2.06 -16.02 -3.69
C PRO A 267 -2.00 -14.51 -3.96
N CYS A 268 -3.05 -13.78 -3.59
CA CYS A 268 -2.97 -12.32 -3.55
C CYS A 268 -1.89 -11.86 -2.57
N PHE A 269 -1.36 -10.64 -2.74
CA PHE A 269 -0.39 -10.08 -1.78
C PHE A 269 -0.90 -10.17 -0.33
N PHE A 270 -2.20 -9.94 -0.15
CA PHE A 270 -2.93 -10.35 1.05
C PHE A 270 -3.71 -11.62 0.76
N ALA A 271 -3.06 -12.76 1.02
CA ALA A 271 -3.58 -14.10 0.73
C ALA A 271 -4.88 -14.42 1.48
N LYS A 272 -5.10 -13.82 2.65
CA LYS A 272 -6.31 -13.97 3.46
C LYS A 272 -6.83 -12.62 3.94
N MET A 273 -8.14 -12.42 3.88
CA MET A 273 -8.80 -11.24 4.41
C MET A 273 -10.18 -11.60 4.92
N ASN A 274 -10.49 -11.30 6.19
CA ASN A 274 -11.77 -11.62 6.82
C ASN A 274 -12.16 -13.11 6.67
N ASP A 275 -11.21 -14.02 6.92
CA ASP A 275 -11.38 -15.47 6.75
C ASP A 275 -11.66 -15.96 5.33
N ILE A 276 -11.44 -15.10 4.33
CA ILE A 276 -11.56 -15.43 2.92
C ILE A 276 -10.15 -15.49 2.33
N TYR A 277 -9.79 -16.67 1.83
CA TYR A 277 -8.58 -16.89 1.05
C TYR A 277 -8.77 -16.38 -0.37
N ARG A 278 -7.73 -15.74 -0.90
CA ARG A 278 -7.75 -14.99 -2.15
C ARG A 278 -6.62 -15.44 -3.06
N TRP A 279 -6.98 -16.01 -4.19
CA TRP A 279 -6.05 -16.36 -5.25
C TRP A 279 -6.31 -15.50 -6.47
N GLN A 280 -5.26 -15.19 -7.23
CA GLN A 280 -5.36 -14.37 -8.42
C GLN A 280 -4.63 -14.98 -9.61
N ILE A 281 -5.14 -14.65 -10.78
CA ILE A 281 -4.52 -14.85 -12.08
C ILE A 281 -4.51 -13.49 -12.76
N LEU A 282 -3.37 -13.11 -13.31
CA LEU A 282 -3.26 -11.91 -14.12
C LEU A 282 -3.11 -12.32 -15.58
N LEU A 283 -4.04 -11.84 -16.41
CA LEU A 283 -3.96 -11.96 -17.84
C LEU A 283 -3.53 -10.63 -18.43
N ARG A 284 -2.54 -10.69 -19.33
CA ARG A 284 -1.93 -9.52 -19.95
C ARG A 284 -1.95 -9.67 -21.46
N GLY A 285 -2.24 -8.60 -22.18
CA GLY A 285 -2.25 -8.60 -23.64
C GLY A 285 -2.98 -7.38 -24.22
N PRO A 286 -3.18 -7.31 -25.54
CA PRO A 286 -3.84 -6.17 -26.18
C PRO A 286 -5.32 -6.05 -25.78
N ASP A 287 -6.03 -7.18 -25.66
CA ASP A 287 -7.42 -7.23 -25.20
C ASP A 287 -7.68 -8.50 -24.38
N PRO A 288 -7.30 -8.54 -23.09
CA PRO A 288 -7.41 -9.72 -22.25
C PRO A 288 -8.87 -10.10 -21.96
N VAL A 289 -9.79 -9.14 -22.03
CA VAL A 289 -11.23 -9.38 -21.80
C VAL A 289 -11.79 -10.31 -22.87
N ALA A 290 -11.36 -10.20 -24.13
CA ALA A 290 -11.77 -11.10 -25.21
C ALA A 290 -11.38 -12.58 -24.99
N GLN A 291 -10.52 -12.88 -24.02
CA GLN A 291 -10.18 -14.27 -23.68
C GLN A 291 -11.19 -14.91 -22.73
N LEU A 292 -12.09 -14.12 -22.13
CA LEU A 292 -13.13 -14.62 -21.24
C LEU A 292 -14.28 -15.22 -22.06
N LYS A 293 -14.21 -16.52 -22.34
CA LYS A 293 -15.27 -17.25 -23.07
C LYS A 293 -16.27 -17.96 -22.16
N THR A 294 -15.94 -18.14 -20.90
CA THR A 294 -16.75 -18.84 -19.90
C THR A 294 -17.54 -17.86 -19.04
N GLY A 295 -18.77 -18.24 -18.68
CA GLY A 295 -19.51 -17.57 -17.63
C GLY A 295 -18.80 -17.75 -16.30
N PHE A 296 -18.43 -16.65 -15.66
CA PHE A 296 -17.92 -16.68 -14.29
C PHE A 296 -19.10 -16.78 -13.33
N SER A 297 -19.17 -17.86 -12.56
CA SER A 297 -20.18 -18.07 -11.52
C SER A 297 -19.50 -18.34 -10.19
N GLY A 298 -19.99 -17.72 -9.10
CA GLY A 298 -19.53 -17.96 -7.73
C GLY A 298 -18.08 -17.51 -7.46
N GLY A 299 -17.79 -16.91 -6.30
CA GLY A 299 -16.44 -16.63 -5.76
C GLY A 299 -15.48 -15.73 -6.57
N TRP A 300 -15.66 -15.59 -7.88
CA TRP A 300 -14.81 -14.87 -8.82
C TRP A 300 -15.10 -13.37 -8.81
N ARG A 301 -14.03 -12.58 -8.86
CA ARG A 301 -14.05 -11.15 -9.13
C ARG A 301 -13.14 -10.86 -10.31
N ILE A 302 -13.64 -10.05 -11.23
CA ILE A 302 -12.94 -9.68 -12.44
C ILE A 302 -12.69 -8.18 -12.37
N GLU A 303 -11.44 -7.79 -12.55
CA GLU A 303 -11.04 -6.40 -12.55
C GLU A 303 -10.27 -6.11 -13.83
N VAL A 304 -10.85 -5.25 -14.66
CA VAL A 304 -10.27 -4.82 -15.94
C VAL A 304 -9.41 -3.59 -15.67
N ASP A 305 -8.16 -3.63 -16.14
CA ASP A 305 -7.16 -2.59 -15.97
C ASP A 305 -7.03 -2.12 -14.51
N PRO A 306 -6.71 -3.04 -13.57
CA PRO A 306 -6.63 -2.73 -12.15
C PRO A 306 -5.57 -1.63 -11.89
N PRO A 307 -5.88 -0.59 -11.08
CA PRO A 307 -4.93 0.48 -10.76
C PRO A 307 -3.84 0.04 -9.77
N SER A 308 -3.98 -1.16 -9.19
CA SER A 308 -3.08 -1.76 -8.22
C SER A 308 -3.23 -3.28 -8.24
N LEU A 309 -2.13 -4.01 -8.06
CA LEU A 309 -2.13 -5.48 -7.97
C LEU A 309 -2.11 -6.01 -6.53
N LEU A 310 -2.10 -5.10 -5.54
CA LEU A 310 -2.13 -5.43 -4.11
C LEU A 310 -3.51 -5.86 -3.59
#